data_AF-A0A3C0GR64-F1
#
_entry.id   AF-A0A3C0GR64-F1
#
_cell.length_a   1.000
_cell.length_b   1.000
_cell.length_c   1.000
_cell.angle_alpha   90.00
_cell.angle_beta   90.00
_cell.angle_gamma   90.00
#
_symmetry.space_group_name_H-M   'P 1'
#
loop_
_entity.id
_entity.type
_entity.pdbx_description
1 polymer ?
#
loop_
_entity_poly.entity_id
_entity_poly.type
_entity_poly.pdbx_seq_one_letter_code
_entity_poly.pdbx_strand_id
1 'polypeptide(L)'
;HEEEIIARVRDLWQLQRAGARIQAAVQLALHQAGREAALECEEGFYAVSGAPVAVRNRALAASRTLRRVELLPPQEVRQALLELIGEAHGARAEEVAIPVARMLGFQGTSQALRERIQGQVDTLLARGRLVDRDGVLHRVEQTAAPTQA
;
A
#
# COMPACT_ATOMS: atom_id res chain seq x y z
N HIS A 1 -5.15 -4.57 6.10
CA HIS A 1 -5.24 -6.02 6.35
C HIS A 1 -6.45 -6.31 7.23
N GLU A 2 -7.14 -7.42 7.00
CA GLU A 2 -8.34 -7.83 7.76
C GLU A 2 -8.10 -7.86 9.28
N GLU A 3 -6.99 -8.45 9.72
CA GLU A 3 -6.64 -8.58 11.15
C GLU A 3 -6.61 -7.23 11.88
N GLU A 4 -6.07 -6.19 11.24
CA GLU A 4 -6.02 -4.85 11.82
C GLU A 4 -7.43 -4.22 11.86
N ILE A 5 -8.29 -4.52 10.90
CA ILE A 5 -9.69 -4.07 10.92
C ILE A 5 -10.42 -4.72 12.11
N ILE A 6 -10.23 -6.03 12.30
CA ILE A 6 -10.77 -6.76 13.46
C ILE A 6 -10.24 -6.17 14.78
N ALA A 7 -8.93 -5.91 14.87
CA ALA A 7 -8.31 -5.31 16.06
C ALA A 7 -8.90 -3.93 16.36
N ARG A 8 -9.06 -3.08 15.34
CA ARG A 8 -9.64 -1.73 15.50
C ARG A 8 -11.11 -1.76 15.89
N VAL A 9 -11.91 -2.67 15.32
CA VAL A 9 -13.32 -2.84 15.71
C VAL A 9 -13.43 -3.31 17.16
N ARG A 10 -12.56 -4.25 17.58
CA ARG A 10 -12.46 -4.69 18.98
C ARG A 10 -12.12 -3.52 19.91
N ASP A 11 -11.11 -2.72 19.55
CA ASP A 11 -10.61 -1.62 20.37
C ASP A 11 -11.64 -0.47 20.45
N LEU A 12 -12.34 -0.18 19.35
CA LEU A 12 -13.46 0.77 19.32
C LEU A 12 -14.54 0.41 20.33
N TRP A 13 -14.79 -0.88 20.53
CA TRP A 13 -15.76 -1.40 21.51
C TRP A 13 -15.12 -1.73 22.86
N GLN A 14 -13.85 -1.38 23.07
CA GLN A 14 -13.09 -1.58 24.30
C GLN A 14 -13.06 -3.04 24.79
N LEU A 15 -13.14 -3.98 23.84
CA LEU A 15 -13.15 -5.40 24.14
C LEU A 15 -11.72 -5.94 24.30
N GLN A 16 -11.54 -6.86 25.24
CA GLN A 16 -10.23 -7.48 25.45
C GLN A 16 -9.83 -8.45 24.32
N ARG A 17 -10.82 -9.09 23.68
CA ARG A 17 -10.60 -10.07 22.61
C ARG A 17 -11.60 -9.94 21.47
N ALA A 18 -11.14 -10.18 20.25
CA ALA A 18 -12.00 -10.40 19.10
C ALA A 18 -12.34 -11.90 19.02
N GLY A 19 -13.43 -12.32 19.69
CA GLY A 19 -13.93 -13.70 19.59
C GLY A 19 -14.60 -13.98 18.24
N ALA A 20 -14.96 -15.25 18.00
CA ALA A 20 -15.53 -15.71 16.71
C ALA A 20 -16.69 -14.85 16.17
N ARG A 21 -17.56 -14.35 17.05
CA ARG A 21 -18.69 -13.49 16.65
C ARG A 21 -18.26 -12.15 16.06
N ILE A 22 -17.20 -11.54 16.60
CA ILE A 22 -16.69 -10.25 16.10
C ILE A 22 -15.97 -10.46 14.77
N GLN A 23 -15.13 -11.50 14.70
CA GLN A 23 -14.44 -11.86 13.47
C GLN A 23 -15.43 -12.13 12.34
N ALA A 24 -16.45 -12.97 12.59
CA ALA A 24 -17.49 -13.27 11.62
C ALA A 24 -18.29 -12.03 11.17
N ALA A 25 -18.61 -11.12 12.10
CA ALA A 25 -19.30 -9.88 11.76
C ALA A 25 -18.46 -8.96 10.86
N VAL A 26 -17.16 -8.81 11.16
CA VAL A 26 -16.23 -8.02 10.35
C VAL A 26 -16.06 -8.65 8.96
N GLN A 27 -15.86 -9.96 8.89
CA GLN A 27 -15.74 -10.69 7.63
C GLN A 27 -16.99 -10.53 6.74
N LEU A 28 -18.17 -10.67 7.34
CA LEU A 28 -19.43 -10.46 6.63
C LEU A 28 -19.54 -9.03 6.09
N ALA A 29 -19.19 -8.03 6.89
CA ALA A 29 -19.21 -6.62 6.49
C ALA A 29 -18.22 -6.33 5.34
N LEU A 30 -16.99 -6.86 5.42
CA LEU A 30 -15.98 -6.70 4.36
C LEU A 30 -16.43 -7.35 3.05
N HIS A 31 -16.99 -8.55 3.13
CA HIS A 31 -17.52 -9.26 1.97
C HIS A 31 -18.69 -8.49 1.32
N GLN A 32 -19.62 -7.99 2.13
CA GLN A 32 -20.75 -7.21 1.62
C GLN A 32 -20.28 -5.91 0.95
N ALA A 33 -19.39 -5.16 1.60
CA ALA A 33 -18.85 -3.92 1.05
C ALA A 33 -18.02 -4.13 -0.23
N GLY A 34 -17.32 -5.26 -0.35
CA GLY A 34 -16.66 -5.65 -1.59
C GLY A 34 -17.65 -5.96 -2.73
N ARG A 35 -18.76 -6.65 -2.43
CA ARG A 35 -19.83 -6.92 -3.42
C ARG A 35 -20.51 -5.66 -3.93
N GLU A 36 -20.63 -4.65 -3.08
CA GLU A 36 -21.19 -3.35 -3.41
C GLU A 36 -20.20 -2.41 -4.11
N ALA A 37 -18.97 -2.88 -4.38
CA ALA A 37 -17.87 -2.07 -4.91
C ALA A 37 -17.58 -0.80 -4.08
N ALA A 38 -17.87 -0.85 -2.78
CA ALA A 38 -17.52 0.21 -1.84
C ALA A 38 -16.09 0.07 -1.32
N LEU A 39 -15.58 -1.18 -1.26
CA LEU A 39 -14.20 -1.48 -0.91
C LEU A 39 -13.52 -2.29 -2.01
N GLU A 40 -12.26 -1.96 -2.28
CA GLU A 40 -11.34 -2.77 -3.06
C GLU A 40 -10.45 -3.58 -2.12
N CYS A 41 -10.12 -4.81 -2.50
CA CYS A 41 -9.20 -5.68 -1.76
C CYS A 41 -8.04 -6.12 -2.64
N GLU A 42 -6.80 -5.86 -2.20
CA GLU A 42 -5.57 -6.31 -2.86
C GLU A 42 -4.65 -6.93 -1.80
N GLU A 43 -4.24 -8.19 -1.97
CA GLU A 43 -3.39 -8.91 -0.99
C GLU A 43 -3.93 -8.87 0.46
N GLY A 44 -5.26 -8.90 0.64
CA GLY A 44 -5.89 -8.81 1.96
C GLY A 44 -5.92 -7.39 2.55
N PHE A 45 -5.49 -6.37 1.81
CA PHE A 45 -5.62 -4.97 2.17
C PHE A 45 -6.87 -4.36 1.56
N TYR A 46 -7.74 -3.84 2.43
CA TYR A 46 -8.96 -3.15 2.03
C TYR A 46 -8.72 -1.65 1.93
N ALA A 47 -9.21 -1.05 0.86
CA ALA A 47 -9.25 0.39 0.62
C ALA A 47 -10.65 0.81 0.18
N VAL A 48 -11.04 2.06 0.44
CA VAL A 48 -12.28 2.61 -0.09
C VAL A 48 -12.12 2.78 -1.59
N SER A 49 -13.07 2.24 -2.36
CA SER A 49 -13.04 2.29 -3.82
C SER A 49 -12.99 3.73 -4.31
N GLY A 50 -12.08 4.03 -5.25
CA GLY A 50 -11.88 5.38 -5.79
C GLY A 50 -11.24 6.40 -4.82
N ALA A 51 -10.95 6.03 -3.57
CA ALA A 51 -10.23 6.92 -2.68
C ALA A 51 -8.77 7.09 -3.15
N PRO A 52 -8.18 8.30 -3.04
CA PRO A 52 -6.79 8.49 -3.38
C PRO A 52 -5.89 7.67 -2.44
N VAL A 53 -4.90 6.98 -3.02
CA VAL A 53 -3.85 6.30 -2.26
C VAL A 53 -2.84 7.36 -1.82
N ALA A 54 -2.60 7.46 -0.52
CA ALA A 54 -1.60 8.34 0.06
C ALA A 54 -0.50 7.54 0.76
N VAL A 55 0.73 8.01 0.64
CA VAL A 55 1.88 7.41 1.36
C VAL A 55 1.80 7.76 2.84
N ARG A 56 1.61 6.75 3.69
CA ARG A 56 1.54 6.94 5.14
C ARG A 56 2.84 6.54 5.81
N ASN A 57 3.43 7.48 6.55
CA ASN A 57 4.56 7.18 7.42
C ASN A 57 4.07 6.41 8.66
N ARG A 58 4.59 5.21 8.89
CA ARG A 58 4.17 4.31 9.97
C ARG A 58 5.12 4.28 11.18
N ALA A 59 6.15 5.13 11.20
CA ALA A 59 7.15 5.12 12.27
C ALA A 59 6.51 5.26 13.67
N LEU A 60 5.44 6.06 13.76
CA LEU A 60 4.70 6.34 15.00
C LEU A 60 3.30 5.71 15.04
N ALA A 61 3.00 4.74 14.17
CA ALA A 61 1.70 4.07 14.19
C ALA A 61 1.42 3.46 15.56
N ALA A 62 0.23 3.71 16.13
CA ALA A 62 -0.14 3.23 17.46
C ALA A 62 -0.15 1.69 17.55
N SER A 63 -0.68 1.03 16.51
CA SER A 63 -0.62 -0.42 16.39
C SER A 63 0.80 -0.86 15.99
N ARG A 64 1.43 -1.69 16.82
CA ARG A 64 2.78 -2.22 16.55
C ARG A 64 2.82 -3.13 15.33
N THR A 65 1.73 -3.84 15.06
CA THR A 65 1.63 -4.76 13.91
C THR A 65 1.74 -4.00 12.60
N LEU A 66 1.19 -2.78 12.52
CA LEU A 66 1.31 -1.91 11.35
C LEU A 66 2.74 -1.52 10.98
N ARG A 67 3.70 -1.69 11.89
CA ARG A 67 5.13 -1.42 11.62
C ARG A 67 5.86 -2.62 11.03
N ARG A 68 5.18 -3.74 10.80
CA ARG A 68 5.73 -4.94 10.16
C ARG A 68 5.68 -4.80 8.64
N VAL A 69 6.69 -5.35 7.96
CA VAL A 69 6.80 -5.30 6.49
C VAL A 69 5.62 -6.01 5.81
N GLU A 70 5.20 -7.15 6.36
CA GLU A 70 4.05 -7.92 5.87
C GLU A 70 2.73 -7.14 5.92
N LEU A 71 2.61 -6.14 6.79
CA LEU A 71 1.42 -5.29 6.95
C LEU A 71 1.53 -3.95 6.20
N LEU A 72 2.46 -3.86 5.26
CA LEU A 72 2.63 -2.72 4.37
C LEU A 72 1.74 -2.87 3.13
N PRO A 73 0.73 -2.01 2.91
CA PRO A 73 -0.17 -2.14 1.77
C PRO A 73 0.59 -1.99 0.44
N PRO A 74 0.37 -2.88 -0.56
CA PRO A 74 1.09 -2.83 -1.83
C PRO A 74 0.81 -1.53 -2.60
N GLN A 75 -0.43 -1.02 -2.51
CA GLN A 75 -0.83 0.26 -3.10
C GLN A 75 0.01 1.43 -2.59
N GLU A 76 0.31 1.48 -1.29
CA GLU A 76 1.08 2.58 -0.72
C GLU A 76 2.57 2.49 -1.07
N VAL A 77 3.12 1.28 -1.20
CA VAL A 77 4.48 1.09 -1.71
C VAL A 77 4.59 1.61 -3.14
N ARG A 78 3.63 1.25 -3.99
CA ARG A 78 3.58 1.74 -5.38
C ARG A 78 3.42 3.26 -5.45
N GLN A 79 2.57 3.83 -4.61
CA GLN A 79 2.42 5.28 -4.56
C GLN A 79 3.72 5.97 -4.12
N ALA A 80 4.42 5.44 -3.11
CA ALA A 80 5.71 5.97 -2.68
C ALA A 80 6.78 5.88 -3.78
N LEU A 81 6.81 4.78 -4.54
CA LEU A 81 7.69 4.65 -5.71
C LEU A 81 7.38 5.72 -6.77
N LEU A 82 6.10 5.93 -7.09
CA LEU A 82 5.67 6.89 -8.10
C LEU A 82 5.93 8.36 -7.68
N GLU A 83 5.79 8.67 -6.40
CA GLU A 83 6.13 9.97 -5.82
C GLU A 83 7.64 10.20 -5.89
N LEU A 84 8.45 9.27 -5.36
CA LEU A 84 9.91 9.36 -5.37
C LEU A 84 10.48 9.51 -6.78
N ILE A 85 10.09 8.64 -7.71
CA ILE A 85 10.60 8.65 -9.09
C ILE A 85 10.14 9.92 -9.82
N GLY A 86 8.92 10.39 -9.54
CA GLY A 86 8.41 11.64 -10.09
C GLY A 86 9.20 12.85 -9.62
N GLU A 87 9.45 12.98 -8.31
CA GLU A 87 10.24 14.07 -7.73
C GLU A 87 11.71 14.05 -8.21
N ALA A 88 12.31 12.86 -8.28
CA ALA A 88 13.68 12.68 -8.73
C ALA A 88 13.86 12.79 -10.26
N HIS A 89 12.77 12.86 -11.05
CA HIS A 89 12.78 12.81 -12.51
C HIS A 89 13.44 11.54 -13.09
N GLY A 90 13.48 10.47 -12.30
CA GLY A 90 14.16 9.22 -12.60
C GLY A 90 14.94 8.70 -11.39
N ALA A 91 14.97 7.38 -11.21
CA ALA A 91 15.78 6.75 -10.16
C ALA A 91 16.26 5.37 -10.58
N ARG A 92 17.47 4.97 -10.18
CA ARG A 92 17.95 3.61 -10.42
C ARG A 92 17.16 2.61 -9.59
N ALA A 93 16.84 1.46 -10.17
CA ALA A 93 16.04 0.43 -9.52
C ALA A 93 16.67 -0.05 -8.20
N GLU A 94 18.00 -0.08 -8.10
CA GLU A 94 18.71 -0.51 -6.89
C GLU A 94 18.69 0.55 -5.77
N GLU A 95 18.47 1.81 -6.14
CA GLU A 95 18.55 2.96 -5.24
C GLU A 95 17.19 3.33 -4.61
N VAL A 96 16.07 2.86 -5.17
CA VAL A 96 14.71 3.27 -4.70
C VAL A 96 14.31 2.65 -3.37
N ALA A 97 14.84 1.49 -3.00
CA ALA A 97 14.34 0.74 -1.85
C ALA A 97 14.53 1.46 -0.51
N ILE A 98 15.68 2.14 -0.32
CA ILE A 98 16.00 2.87 0.91
C ILE A 98 15.12 4.12 1.10
N PRO A 99 15.03 5.06 0.12
CA PRO A 99 14.17 6.23 0.24
C PRO A 99 12.68 5.86 0.40
N VAL A 100 12.18 4.87 -0.35
CA VAL A 100 10.78 4.41 -0.18
C VAL A 100 10.54 3.83 1.21
N ALA A 101 11.46 3.04 1.75
CA ALA A 101 11.36 2.53 3.11
C ALA A 101 11.25 3.66 4.15
N ARG A 102 12.03 4.74 3.98
CA ARG A 102 11.99 5.92 4.85
C ARG A 102 10.67 6.68 4.77
N MET A 103 10.12 6.88 3.56
CA MET A 103 8.79 7.50 3.35
C MET A 103 7.70 6.73 4.12
N LEU A 104 7.81 5.39 4.12
CA LEU A 104 6.86 4.50 4.79
C LEU A 104 7.12 4.36 6.30
N GLY A 105 8.17 4.98 6.83
CA GLY A 105 8.49 5.05 8.25
C GLY A 105 9.41 3.96 8.78
N PHE A 106 10.05 3.18 7.91
CA PHE A 106 11.04 2.17 8.30
C PHE A 106 12.43 2.81 8.44
N GLN A 107 13.09 2.59 9.58
CA GLN A 107 14.43 3.12 9.87
C GLN A 107 15.54 2.31 9.19
N GLY A 108 15.29 1.03 8.91
CA GLY A 108 16.21 0.14 8.22
C GLY A 108 15.51 -0.59 7.07
N THR A 109 16.27 -0.93 6.04
CA THR A 109 15.78 -1.65 4.87
C THR A 109 16.27 -3.09 4.93
N SER A 110 15.46 -3.96 5.56
CA SER A 110 15.72 -5.40 5.57
C SER A 110 15.63 -6.00 4.18
N GLN A 111 16.19 -7.20 3.99
CA GLN A 111 16.07 -7.94 2.72
C GLN A 111 14.58 -8.14 2.33
N ALA A 112 13.75 -8.57 3.27
CA ALA A 112 12.31 -8.74 3.03
C ALA A 112 11.61 -7.43 2.58
N LEU A 113 12.02 -6.27 3.13
CA LEU A 113 11.48 -4.99 2.68
C LEU A 113 11.97 -4.62 1.28
N ARG A 114 13.25 -4.90 0.95
CA ARG A 114 13.77 -4.69 -0.41
C ARG A 114 13.00 -5.54 -1.41
N GLU A 115 12.82 -6.82 -1.13
CA GLU A 115 12.09 -7.75 -1.99
C GLU A 115 10.63 -7.31 -2.17
N ARG A 116 9.96 -6.87 -1.09
CA ARG A 116 8.59 -6.34 -1.18
C ARG A 116 8.53 -5.07 -2.03
N ILE A 117 9.48 -4.16 -1.91
CA ILE A 117 9.53 -2.94 -2.74
C ILE A 117 9.82 -3.29 -4.20
N GLN A 118 10.79 -4.17 -4.45
CA GLN A 118 11.16 -4.59 -5.81
C GLN A 118 9.99 -5.27 -6.53
N GLY A 119 9.25 -6.17 -5.86
CA GLY A 119 8.07 -6.78 -6.45
C GLY A 119 6.98 -5.75 -6.85
N GLN A 120 6.93 -4.60 -6.16
CA GLN A 120 6.03 -3.51 -6.52
C GLN A 120 6.58 -2.64 -7.67
N VAL A 121 7.91 -2.53 -7.82
CA VAL A 121 8.53 -1.97 -9.04
C VAL A 121 8.14 -2.81 -10.25
N ASP A 122 8.33 -4.13 -10.16
CA ASP A 122 8.00 -5.06 -11.25
C ASP A 122 6.51 -4.98 -11.62
N THR A 123 5.65 -4.87 -10.60
CA THR A 123 4.20 -4.65 -10.80
C THR A 123 3.92 -3.34 -11.54
N LEU A 124 4.61 -2.25 -11.22
CA LEU A 124 4.42 -0.97 -11.90
C LEU A 124 4.94 -0.96 -13.34
N LEU A 125 6.06 -1.66 -13.61
CA LEU A 125 6.57 -1.89 -14.96
C LEU A 125 5.57 -2.70 -15.78
N ALA A 126 5.07 -3.81 -15.23
CA ALA A 126 4.07 -4.65 -15.90
C ALA A 126 2.75 -3.90 -16.18
N ARG A 127 2.36 -2.96 -15.30
CA ARG A 127 1.18 -2.11 -15.48
C ARG A 127 1.43 -0.88 -16.37
N GLY A 128 2.64 -0.73 -16.94
CA GLY A 128 3.00 0.41 -17.79
C GLY A 128 2.98 1.76 -17.06
N ARG A 129 3.10 1.75 -15.73
CA ARG A 129 3.14 2.96 -14.89
C ARG A 129 4.57 3.47 -14.71
N LEU A 130 5.55 2.58 -14.80
CA LEU A 130 6.96 2.88 -14.91
C LEU A 130 7.49 2.35 -16.24
N VAL A 131 8.60 2.94 -16.69
CA VAL A 131 9.42 2.42 -17.79
C VAL A 131 10.87 2.40 -17.32
N ASP A 132 11.58 1.33 -17.66
CA ASP A 132 13.03 1.23 -17.46
C ASP A 132 13.74 1.71 -18.72
N ARG A 133 14.65 2.68 -18.58
CA ARG A 133 15.56 3.15 -19.62
C ARG A 133 16.98 3.01 -19.10
N ASP A 134 17.69 2.00 -19.59
CA ASP A 134 19.10 1.75 -19.24
C ASP A 134 19.37 1.64 -17.72
N GLY A 135 18.46 1.01 -16.98
CA GLY A 135 18.54 0.82 -15.53
C GLY A 135 18.00 2.00 -14.71
N VAL A 136 17.44 3.02 -15.37
CA VAL A 136 16.78 4.16 -14.73
C VAL A 136 15.28 4.05 -14.91
N LEU A 137 14.57 3.96 -13.79
CA LEU A 137 13.11 3.94 -13.75
C LEU A 137 12.59 5.35 -13.94
N HIS A 138 11.69 5.52 -14.91
CA HIS A 138 10.96 6.76 -15.14
C HIS A 138 9.45 6.53 -14.99
N ARG A 139 8.76 7.53 -14.45
CA ARG A 139 7.30 7.53 -14.41
C ARG A 139 6.76 7.75 -15.82
N VAL A 140 5.81 6.92 -16.24
CA VAL A 140 5.06 7.18 -17.46
C VAL A 140 4.06 8.27 -17.15
N GLU A 141 4.24 9.45 -17.75
CA GLU A 141 3.26 10.52 -17.66
C GLU A 141 1.96 10.02 -18.27
N GLN A 142 0.92 9.94 -17.45
CA GLN A 142 -0.43 9.73 -17.96
C GLN A 142 -0.80 11.02 -18.69
N THR A 143 -0.64 11.05 -20.01
CA THR A 143 -1.34 12.03 -20.83
C THR A 143 -2.81 11.83 -20.53
N ALA A 144 -3.40 12.77 -19.78
CA ALA A 144 -4.83 12.80 -19.54
C ALA A 144 -5.51 12.76 -20.92
N ALA A 145 -6.30 11.70 -21.18
CA ALA A 145 -7.16 11.69 -22.35
C ALA A 145 -8.03 12.97 -22.30
N PRO A 146 -8.19 13.70 -23.42
CA PRO A 146 -9.02 14.88 -23.40
C PRO A 146 -10.43 14.46 -23.00
N THR A 147 -10.91 15.02 -21.88
CA THR A 147 -12.34 15.08 -21.54
C THR A 147 -13.03 15.75 -22.71
N GLN A 148 -13.60 14.97 -23.62
CA GLN A 148 -14.45 15.49 -24.68
C GLN A 148 -15.75 15.98 -24.01
N ALA A 149 -16.00 17.27 -24.17
CA ALA A 149 -17.23 17.96 -23.80
C ALA A 149 -18.37 17.62 -24.76
#